data_AF-K0PSW3-F1
#
_entry.id   AF-K0PSW3-F1
#
_cell.length_a   1.000
_cell.length_b   1.000
_cell.length_c   1.000
_cell.angle_alpha   90.00
_cell.angle_beta   90.00
_cell.angle_gamma   90.00
#
_symmetry.space_group_name_H-M   'P 1'
#
loop_
_entity.id
_entity.type
_entity.pdbx_description
1 polymer ?
#
loop_
_entity_poly.entity_id
_entity_poly.type
_entity_poly.pdbx_seq_one_letter_code
_entity_poly.pdbx_strand_id
1 'polypeptide(L)'
;MLALENYAENKAAFINSLEKWAGDNADGARTNANVAASQTLKATSDAAYEFVRNLRSPVLDRAIETFYTSAAERALAARDLGKYLADAGLKSSEGVTWELHDNNWCLGAQTSITYVDNSGDPHTITVSGHYDSKTGWGTGVC
;
A
#
# COMPACT_ATOMS: atom_id res chain seq x y z
N MET A 1 2.25 -17.06 18.55
CA MET A 1 1.77 -15.75 19.03
C MET A 1 2.81 -14.64 18.84
N LEU A 2 3.86 -14.82 18.00
CA LEU A 2 4.98 -13.87 17.84
C LEU A 2 4.83 -12.90 16.64
N ALA A 3 3.88 -13.12 15.73
CA ALA A 3 3.82 -12.37 14.47
C ALA A 3 3.11 -10.99 14.58
N LEU A 4 2.18 -10.83 15.53
CA LEU A 4 1.41 -9.60 15.68
C LEU A 4 1.95 -8.67 16.77
N GLU A 5 2.89 -9.14 17.61
CA GLU A 5 3.38 -8.39 18.76
C GLU A 5 4.02 -7.05 18.37
N ASN A 6 4.56 -6.94 17.13
CA ASN A 6 5.13 -5.70 16.60
C ASN A 6 4.35 -5.13 15.40
N TYR A 7 3.17 -5.68 15.07
CA TYR A 7 2.40 -5.27 13.89
C TYR A 7 2.04 -3.79 13.96
N ALA A 8 1.48 -3.34 15.09
CA ALA A 8 1.05 -1.95 15.26
C ALA A 8 2.23 -0.96 15.27
N GLU A 9 3.34 -1.30 15.92
CA GLU A 9 4.53 -0.46 16.00
C GLU A 9 5.26 -0.35 14.65
N ASN A 10 5.49 -1.48 13.97
CA ASN A 10 6.11 -1.49 12.64
C ASN A 10 5.24 -0.77 11.61
N LYS A 11 3.93 -0.95 11.69
CA LYS A 11 2.97 -0.24 10.83
C LYS A 11 3.04 1.27 11.04
N ALA A 12 3.09 1.74 12.30
CA ALA A 12 3.19 3.16 12.60
C ALA A 12 4.49 3.77 12.08
N ALA A 13 5.64 3.09 12.27
CA ALA A 13 6.93 3.53 11.74
C ALA A 13 6.95 3.58 10.21
N PHE A 14 6.35 2.58 9.55
CA PHE A 14 6.22 2.53 8.10
C PHE A 14 5.33 3.64 7.56
N ILE A 15 4.16 3.87 8.18
CA ILE A 15 3.26 4.98 7.83
C ILE A 15 4.01 6.31 7.95
N ASN A 16 4.69 6.56 9.06
CA ASN A 16 5.43 7.82 9.25
C ASN A 16 6.51 8.02 8.17
N SER A 17 7.20 6.95 7.79
CA SER A 17 8.24 7.00 6.74
C SER A 17 7.63 7.28 5.36
N LEU A 18 6.51 6.63 5.04
CA LEU A 18 5.77 6.86 3.79
C LEU A 18 5.16 8.26 3.73
N GLU A 19 4.61 8.78 4.82
CA GLU A 19 4.05 10.13 4.90
C GLU A 19 5.15 11.18 4.73
N LYS A 20 6.31 10.97 5.37
CA LYS A 20 7.46 11.84 5.15
C LYS A 20 7.89 11.83 3.67
N TRP A 21 8.03 10.64 3.09
CA TRP A 21 8.42 10.51 1.68
C TRP A 21 7.38 11.15 0.74
N ALA A 22 6.08 10.95 1.00
CA ALA A 22 5.00 11.59 0.25
C ALA A 22 5.08 13.12 0.35
N GLY A 23 5.31 13.66 1.55
CA GLY A 23 5.54 15.08 1.79
C GLY A 23 6.73 15.64 1.02
N ASP A 24 7.88 14.96 1.08
CA ASP A 24 9.10 15.36 0.36
C ASP A 24 8.86 15.36 -1.18
N ASN A 25 8.09 14.40 -1.72
CA ASN A 25 7.70 14.39 -3.13
C ASN A 25 6.70 15.51 -3.47
N ALA A 26 5.74 15.81 -2.59
CA ALA A 26 4.81 16.92 -2.77
C ALA A 26 5.54 18.28 -2.80
N ASP A 27 6.53 18.46 -1.93
CA ASP A 27 7.40 19.63 -1.94
C ASP A 27 8.21 19.72 -3.22
N GLY A 28 8.85 18.61 -3.62
CA GLY A 28 9.56 18.51 -4.88
C GLY A 28 8.68 18.88 -6.08
N ALA A 29 7.43 18.38 -6.12
CA ALA A 29 6.48 18.70 -7.17
C ALA A 29 6.19 20.21 -7.24
N ARG A 30 6.05 20.88 -6.10
CA ARG A 30 5.77 22.33 -6.04
C ARG A 30 6.94 23.20 -6.50
N THR A 31 8.16 22.77 -6.23
CA THR A 31 9.36 23.58 -6.50
C THR A 31 10.07 23.24 -7.80
N ASN A 32 9.73 22.12 -8.44
CA ASN A 32 10.40 21.67 -9.66
C ASN A 32 9.92 22.45 -10.89
N ALA A 33 10.85 23.13 -11.58
CA ALA A 33 10.57 23.89 -12.78
C ALA A 33 10.29 23.00 -14.02
N ASN A 34 10.66 21.72 -13.98
CA ASN A 34 10.32 20.76 -15.02
C ASN A 34 8.90 20.22 -14.76
N VAL A 35 7.96 20.55 -15.65
CA VAL A 35 6.55 20.20 -15.52
C VAL A 35 6.32 18.68 -15.50
N ALA A 36 7.03 17.92 -16.34
CA ALA A 36 6.88 16.46 -16.39
C ALA A 36 7.35 15.83 -15.07
N ALA A 37 8.51 16.26 -14.56
CA ALA A 37 9.02 15.78 -13.28
C ALA A 37 8.10 16.21 -12.11
N SER A 38 7.52 17.41 -12.15
CA SER A 38 6.53 17.87 -11.16
C SER A 38 5.28 16.99 -11.15
N GLN A 39 4.75 16.63 -12.33
CA GLN A 39 3.61 15.72 -12.47
C GLN A 39 3.91 14.33 -11.91
N THR A 40 5.08 13.76 -12.22
CA THR A 40 5.53 12.48 -11.66
C THR A 40 5.57 12.53 -10.14
N LEU A 41 6.25 13.52 -9.56
CA LEU A 41 6.39 13.67 -8.10
C LEU A 41 5.03 13.84 -7.41
N LYS A 42 4.10 14.58 -8.04
CA LYS A 42 2.74 14.72 -7.53
C LYS A 42 2.00 13.38 -7.55
N ALA A 43 2.04 12.66 -8.67
CA ALA A 43 1.39 11.34 -8.78
C ALA A 43 1.97 10.33 -7.76
N THR A 44 3.29 10.37 -7.54
CA THR A 44 3.96 9.57 -6.49
C THR A 44 3.46 9.92 -5.09
N SER A 45 3.38 11.21 -4.78
CA SER A 45 2.83 11.69 -3.49
C SER A 45 1.38 11.23 -3.30
N ASP A 46 0.53 11.42 -4.31
CA ASP A 46 -0.89 11.03 -4.24
C ASP A 46 -1.05 9.52 -4.01
N ALA A 47 -0.24 8.70 -4.71
CA ALA A 47 -0.25 7.24 -4.54
C ALA A 47 0.21 6.83 -3.15
N ALA A 48 1.24 7.48 -2.61
CA ALA A 48 1.72 7.22 -1.26
C ALA A 48 0.69 7.59 -0.19
N TYR A 49 0.01 8.73 -0.31
CA TYR A 49 -1.03 9.11 0.64
C TYR A 49 -2.26 8.20 0.59
N GLU A 50 -2.66 7.77 -0.61
CA GLU A 50 -3.72 6.77 -0.76
C GLU A 50 -3.33 5.44 -0.11
N PHE A 51 -2.07 5.02 -0.29
CA PHE A 51 -1.56 3.81 0.36
C PHE A 51 -1.59 3.94 1.88
N VAL A 52 -1.11 5.07 2.43
CA VAL A 52 -1.17 5.39 3.85
C VAL A 52 -2.60 5.40 4.38
N ARG A 53 -3.57 5.95 3.63
CA ARG A 53 -4.99 5.97 4.01
C ARG A 53 -5.51 4.54 4.20
N ASN A 54 -5.19 3.65 3.27
CA ASN A 54 -5.58 2.25 3.36
C ASN A 54 -4.86 1.52 4.49
N LEU A 55 -3.57 1.78 4.70
CA LEU A 55 -2.82 1.27 5.85
C LEU A 55 -3.49 1.69 7.16
N ARG A 56 -3.86 2.97 7.33
CA ARG A 56 -4.55 3.47 8.54
C ARG A 56 -5.96 2.89 8.76
N SER A 57 -6.50 2.09 7.83
CA SER A 57 -7.84 1.53 7.95
C SER A 57 -7.92 0.46 9.05
N PRO A 58 -8.84 0.60 10.03
CA PRO A 58 -9.08 -0.46 11.02
C PRO A 58 -9.72 -1.71 10.39
N VAL A 59 -10.26 -1.61 9.16
CA VAL A 59 -10.74 -2.79 8.42
C VAL A 59 -9.57 -3.67 8.01
N LEU A 60 -8.47 -3.07 7.56
CA LEU A 60 -7.27 -3.80 7.17
C LEU A 60 -6.69 -4.55 8.38
N ASP A 61 -6.64 -3.90 9.54
CA ASP A 61 -6.13 -4.50 10.78
C ASP A 61 -6.91 -5.75 11.18
N ARG A 62 -8.24 -5.64 11.21
CA ARG A 62 -9.11 -6.79 11.51
C ARG A 62 -8.99 -7.89 10.47
N ALA A 63 -8.88 -7.54 9.19
CA ALA A 63 -8.70 -8.51 8.13
C ALA A 63 -7.38 -9.26 8.27
N ILE A 64 -6.28 -8.58 8.61
CA ILE A 64 -4.97 -9.20 8.84
C ILE A 64 -4.99 -10.10 10.09
N GLU A 65 -5.61 -9.67 11.19
CA GLU A 65 -5.76 -10.49 12.39
C GLU A 65 -6.57 -11.76 12.12
N THR A 66 -7.67 -11.63 11.38
CA THR A 66 -8.55 -12.76 11.01
C THR A 66 -7.84 -13.71 10.04
N PHE A 67 -7.17 -13.16 9.03
CA PHE A 67 -6.30 -13.90 8.11
C PHE A 67 -5.23 -14.70 8.87
N TYR A 68 -4.55 -14.09 9.85
CA TYR A 68 -3.52 -14.77 10.62
C TYR A 68 -4.07 -15.94 11.44
N THR A 69 -5.29 -15.83 11.95
CA THR A 69 -5.87 -16.79 12.90
C THR A 69 -6.75 -17.87 12.26
N SER A 70 -7.26 -17.68 11.03
CA SER A 70 -8.20 -18.60 10.38
C SER A 70 -7.69 -19.16 9.04
N ALA A 71 -7.58 -20.48 8.93
CA ALA A 71 -7.17 -21.15 7.68
C ALA A 71 -8.19 -20.98 6.53
N ALA A 72 -9.48 -20.88 6.84
CA ALA A 72 -10.52 -20.67 5.84
C ALA A 72 -10.42 -19.26 5.22
N GLU A 73 -10.17 -18.26 6.05
CA GLU A 73 -10.00 -16.87 5.62
C GLU A 73 -8.75 -16.71 4.76
N ARG A 74 -7.66 -17.40 5.13
CA ARG A 74 -6.45 -17.47 4.31
C ARG A 74 -6.73 -18.04 2.91
N ALA A 75 -7.53 -19.10 2.82
CA ALA A 75 -7.87 -19.70 1.53
C ALA A 75 -8.75 -18.79 0.66
N LEU A 76 -9.58 -17.93 1.26
CA LEU A 76 -10.35 -16.91 0.52
C LEU A 76 -9.44 -15.79 0.03
N ALA A 77 -8.62 -15.23 0.93
CA ALA A 77 -7.69 -14.14 0.62
C ALA A 77 -6.63 -14.53 -0.41
N ALA A 78 -6.17 -15.79 -0.42
CA ALA A 78 -5.21 -16.29 -1.42
C ALA A 78 -5.77 -16.35 -2.85
N ARG A 79 -7.11 -16.39 -3.02
CA ARG A 79 -7.74 -16.38 -4.34
C ARG A 79 -7.84 -14.97 -4.90
N ASP A 80 -8.24 -14.03 -4.04
CA ASP A 80 -8.42 -12.63 -4.39
C ASP A 80 -8.40 -11.76 -3.11
N LEU A 81 -7.22 -11.25 -2.77
CA LEU A 81 -7.04 -10.43 -1.57
C LEU A 81 -7.78 -9.10 -1.70
N GLY A 82 -7.83 -8.52 -2.90
CA GLY A 82 -8.54 -7.27 -3.16
C GLY A 82 -10.03 -7.39 -2.87
N LYS A 83 -10.66 -8.44 -3.40
CA LYS A 83 -12.06 -8.74 -3.10
C LYS A 83 -12.29 -9.05 -1.63
N TYR A 84 -11.41 -9.84 -1.01
CA TYR A 84 -11.51 -10.17 0.42
C TYR A 84 -11.56 -8.92 1.29
N LEU A 85 -10.64 -7.97 1.06
CA LEU A 85 -10.59 -6.72 1.79
C LEU A 85 -11.79 -5.81 1.50
N ALA A 86 -12.24 -5.76 0.24
CA ALA A 86 -13.45 -5.04 -0.14
C ALA A 86 -14.71 -5.60 0.55
N ASP A 87 -14.87 -6.93 0.62
CA ASP A 87 -15.98 -7.61 1.30
C ASP A 87 -15.92 -7.36 2.83
N ALA A 88 -14.71 -7.21 3.40
CA ALA A 88 -14.51 -6.76 4.79
C ALA A 88 -14.83 -5.26 5.01
N GLY A 89 -15.04 -4.50 3.93
CA GLY A 89 -15.42 -3.09 3.94
C GLY A 89 -14.28 -2.11 3.68
N LEU A 90 -13.12 -2.57 3.21
CA LEU A 90 -12.00 -1.68 2.85
C LEU A 90 -12.34 -0.94 1.56
N LYS A 91 -12.51 0.37 1.65
CA LYS A 91 -12.74 1.24 0.50
C LYS A 91 -11.40 1.77 -0.01
N SER A 92 -10.84 1.11 -1.01
CA SER A 92 -9.66 1.58 -1.73
C SER A 92 -10.05 2.43 -2.93
N SER A 93 -9.22 3.38 -3.33
CA SER A 93 -9.41 4.12 -4.58
C SER A 93 -9.22 3.20 -5.79
N GLU A 94 -9.74 3.62 -6.94
CA GLU A 94 -9.51 2.93 -8.22
C GLU A 94 -8.00 2.86 -8.52
N GLY A 95 -7.51 1.69 -8.93
CA GLY A 95 -6.08 1.45 -9.19
C GLY A 95 -5.27 0.93 -7.99
N VAL A 96 -5.87 0.79 -6.80
CA VAL A 96 -5.25 0.08 -5.67
C VAL A 96 -5.47 -1.43 -5.84
N THR A 97 -4.37 -2.19 -5.84
CA THR A 97 -4.37 -3.65 -5.93
C THR A 97 -3.81 -4.27 -4.65
N TRP A 98 -4.39 -5.38 -4.23
CA TRP A 98 -3.95 -6.13 -3.06
C TRP A 98 -3.58 -7.53 -3.51
N GLU A 99 -2.38 -7.97 -3.17
CA GLU A 99 -1.83 -9.26 -3.60
C GLU A 99 -1.32 -10.05 -2.40
N LEU A 100 -1.48 -11.37 -2.44
CA LEU A 100 -0.91 -12.25 -1.44
C LEU A 100 0.21 -13.06 -2.10
N HIS A 101 1.41 -13.03 -1.52
CA HIS A 101 2.53 -13.84 -2.00
C HIS A 101 2.74 -15.06 -1.07
N ASP A 102 2.79 -16.24 -1.68
CA ASP A 102 2.75 -17.54 -0.99
C ASP A 102 4.10 -17.98 -0.38
N ASN A 103 5.17 -17.17 -0.52
CA ASN A 103 6.42 -17.40 0.19
C ASN A 103 6.37 -16.74 1.58
N ASN A 104 6.02 -17.50 2.62
CA ASN A 104 5.93 -17.05 4.03
C ASN A 104 4.73 -16.15 4.41
N TRP A 105 3.61 -16.23 3.69
CA TRP A 105 2.38 -15.52 4.06
C TRP A 105 2.56 -13.99 4.13
N CYS A 106 3.26 -13.44 3.13
CA CYS A 106 3.44 -12.01 3.02
C CYS A 106 2.25 -11.38 2.31
N LEU A 107 1.66 -10.35 2.93
CA LEU A 107 0.62 -9.53 2.33
C LEU A 107 1.30 -8.40 1.55
N GLY A 108 1.23 -8.46 0.23
CA GLY A 108 1.65 -7.39 -0.65
C GLY A 108 0.50 -6.41 -0.88
N ALA A 109 0.78 -5.12 -0.76
CA ALA A 109 -0.20 -4.10 -1.04
C ALA A 109 0.40 -3.05 -1.95
N GLN A 110 -0.33 -2.71 -3.01
CA GLN A 110 0.15 -1.86 -4.08
C GLN A 110 -0.90 -0.81 -4.41
N THR A 111 -0.47 0.43 -4.55
CA THR A 111 -1.27 1.53 -5.10
C THR A 111 -0.66 1.95 -6.41
N SER A 112 -1.43 1.82 -7.50
CA SER A 112 -1.03 2.29 -8.82
C SER A 112 -1.89 3.47 -9.24
N ILE A 113 -1.27 4.61 -9.52
CA ILE A 113 -1.95 5.79 -10.08
C ILE A 113 -1.47 5.98 -11.52
N THR A 114 -2.41 6.09 -12.44
CA THR A 114 -2.13 6.44 -13.83
C THR A 114 -2.44 7.92 -14.07
N TYR A 115 -1.49 8.65 -14.63
CA TYR A 115 -1.67 10.03 -15.08
C TYR A 115 -1.25 10.17 -16.55
N VAL A 116 -1.75 11.18 -17.25
CA VAL A 116 -1.35 11.51 -18.63
C VAL A 116 -0.43 12.71 -18.57
N ASP A 117 0.74 12.63 -19.20
CA ASP A 117 1.68 13.75 -19.26
C ASP A 117 1.28 14.78 -20.32
N ASN A 118 2.09 15.85 -20.45
CA ASN A 118 1.84 16.92 -21.42
C ASN A 118 2.02 16.47 -22.89
N SER A 119 2.66 15.33 -23.14
CA SER A 119 2.80 14.73 -24.47
C SER A 119 1.57 13.90 -24.85
N GLY A 120 0.67 13.64 -23.90
CA GLY A 120 -0.48 12.77 -24.07
C GLY A 120 -0.18 11.30 -23.75
N ASP A 121 1.00 11.01 -23.21
CA ASP A 121 1.41 9.65 -22.88
C ASP A 121 0.96 9.25 -21.47
N PRO A 122 0.35 8.07 -21.28
CA PRO A 122 -0.01 7.58 -19.95
C PRO A 122 1.21 7.06 -19.20
N HIS A 123 1.33 7.44 -17.94
CA HIS A 123 2.35 6.99 -17.00
C HIS A 123 1.68 6.38 -15.77
N THR A 124 2.18 5.24 -15.32
CA THR A 124 1.70 4.58 -14.10
C THR A 124 2.78 4.65 -13.03
N ILE A 125 2.42 5.22 -11.88
CA ILE A 125 3.24 5.23 -10.68
C ILE A 125 2.71 4.21 -9.71
N THR A 126 3.60 3.36 -9.24
CA THR A 126 3.29 2.26 -8.34
C THR A 126 4.02 2.47 -7.03
N VAL A 127 3.27 2.58 -5.94
CA VAL A 127 3.79 2.57 -4.57
C VAL A 127 3.38 1.24 -3.96
N SER A 128 4.36 0.44 -3.51
CA SER A 128 4.10 -0.84 -2.87
C SER A 128 4.72 -0.94 -1.49
N GLY A 129 4.05 -1.69 -0.63
CA GLY A 129 4.59 -2.17 0.63
C GLY A 129 4.15 -3.62 0.84
N HIS A 130 4.94 -4.38 1.57
CA HIS A 130 4.54 -5.70 2.00
C HIS A 130 4.54 -5.78 3.51
N TYR A 131 3.70 -6.65 4.04
CA TYR A 131 3.73 -7.10 5.41
C TYR A 131 4.19 -8.55 5.44
N ASP A 132 5.32 -8.80 6.08
CA ASP A 132 5.84 -10.14 6.39
C ASP A 132 5.54 -10.46 7.87
N SER A 133 5.03 -11.66 8.13
CA SER A 133 4.63 -12.09 9.48
C SER A 133 5.80 -12.25 10.48
N LYS A 134 7.05 -12.26 10.02
CA LYS A 134 8.28 -12.34 10.80
C LYS A 134 8.96 -10.97 10.96
N THR A 135 8.90 -10.11 9.94
CA THR A 135 9.67 -8.84 9.91
C THR A 135 8.80 -7.58 9.93
N GLY A 136 7.49 -7.69 9.75
CA GLY A 136 6.56 -6.56 9.76
C GLY A 136 6.40 -5.89 8.39
N TRP A 137 6.02 -4.61 8.39
CA TRP A 137 5.85 -3.82 7.16
C TRP A 137 7.20 -3.35 6.58
N GLY A 138 7.35 -3.44 5.26
CA GLY A 138 8.51 -2.96 4.52
C GLY A 138 8.17 -2.53 3.09
N THR A 139 9.13 -1.90 2.41
CA THR A 139 9.04 -1.55 0.97
C THR A 139 9.62 -2.67 0.10
N GLY A 140 9.05 -2.93 -1.08
CA GLY A 140 9.57 -3.89 -2.06
C GLY A 140 8.67 -5.13 -2.28
N VAL A 141 9.14 -6.06 -3.11
CA VAL A 141 8.48 -7.36 -3.37
C VAL A 141 8.78 -8.36 -2.24
N CYS A 142 7.81 -9.23 -1.97
CA CYS A 142 7.91 -10.30 -0.96
C CYS A 142 8.96 -11.35 -1.34
#